data_AF-A0A316I980-F1
#
_entry.id   AF-A0A316I980-F1
#
_cell.length_a   1.000
_cell.length_b   1.000
_cell.length_c   1.000
_cell.angle_alpha   90.00
_cell.angle_beta   90.00
_cell.angle_gamma   90.00
#
_symmetry.space_group_name_H-M   'P 1'
#
loop_
_entity.id
_entity.type
_entity.pdbx_description
1 polymer ?
#
loop_
_entity_poly.entity_id
_entity_poly.type
_entity_poly.pdbx_seq_one_letter_code
_entity_poly.pdbx_strand_id
1 'polypeptide(L)'
;MKRRIISVLLALGCAATLSACSGNEDKFVAELKAAGFTGIGEPSTEKSKKSKKIGKRTVKSSEKTIEVTVRVKGCDLEFAKTSGQSGYWLDELHVNGQEPDWPGYPENLNREQVVALMAGNSAKPDGFTSCYKPNES
;
A
#
# COMPACT_ATOMS: atom_id res chain seq x y z
N MET A 1 -51.45 -16.49 35.11
CA MET A 1 -50.56 -15.33 34.90
C MET A 1 -50.33 -15.13 33.41
N LYS A 2 -50.84 -14.03 32.83
CA LYS A 2 -50.80 -13.75 31.38
C LYS A 2 -49.45 -13.11 31.01
N ARG A 3 -48.65 -13.80 30.20
CA ARG A 3 -47.36 -13.29 29.69
C ARG A 3 -47.62 -12.21 28.63
N ARG A 4 -47.16 -10.99 28.90
CA ARG A 4 -47.14 -9.88 27.94
C ARG A 4 -45.96 -10.10 27.00
N ILE A 5 -46.25 -10.32 25.72
CA ILE A 5 -45.24 -10.34 24.65
C ILE A 5 -45.01 -8.87 24.30
N ILE A 6 -43.88 -8.32 24.73
CA ILE A 6 -43.47 -6.96 24.42
C ILE A 6 -42.83 -6.99 23.02
N SER A 7 -43.56 -6.46 22.05
CA SER A 7 -43.04 -6.12 20.73
C SER A 7 -41.95 -5.06 20.88
N VAL A 8 -40.69 -5.47 20.77
CA VAL A 8 -39.56 -4.55 20.54
C VAL A 8 -39.10 -4.72 19.10
N LEU A 9 -39.94 -4.25 18.17
CA LEU A 9 -39.50 -3.86 16.84
C LEU A 9 -38.94 -2.44 16.98
N LEU A 10 -37.75 -2.34 17.57
CA LEU A 10 -37.01 -1.08 17.63
C LEU A 10 -36.20 -0.97 16.35
N ALA A 11 -36.62 -0.03 15.52
CA ALA A 11 -35.93 0.43 14.34
C ALA A 11 -34.48 0.80 14.67
N LEU A 12 -33.53 -0.02 14.22
CA LEU A 12 -32.21 0.46 13.78
C LEU A 12 -32.18 0.36 12.25
N GLY A 13 -33.10 1.09 11.63
CA GLY A 13 -33.02 1.42 10.22
C GLY A 13 -31.90 2.45 10.02
N CYS A 14 -31.02 2.16 9.08
CA CYS A 14 -30.06 3.10 8.52
C CYS A 14 -29.00 3.64 9.51
N ALA A 15 -28.15 2.75 10.05
CA ALA A 15 -26.73 3.07 10.01
C ALA A 15 -26.32 3.07 8.53
N ALA A 16 -26.70 4.13 7.82
CA ALA A 16 -26.16 4.44 6.52
C ALA A 16 -24.66 4.42 6.73
N THR A 17 -24.02 3.43 6.12
CA THR A 17 -22.59 3.38 5.97
C THR A 17 -22.20 4.75 5.42
N LEU A 18 -21.64 5.60 6.28
CA LEU A 18 -20.55 6.46 5.90
C LEU A 18 -19.42 5.50 5.49
N SER A 19 -19.63 4.79 4.38
CA SER A 19 -18.56 4.53 3.43
C SER A 19 -18.09 5.92 3.08
N ALA A 20 -17.22 6.45 3.94
CA ALA A 20 -16.33 7.54 3.62
C ALA A 20 -15.88 7.23 2.19
N CYS A 21 -16.00 8.20 1.30
CA CYS A 21 -15.23 8.19 0.07
C CYS A 21 -13.76 8.27 0.50
N SER A 22 -13.23 7.19 1.09
CA SER A 22 -11.85 7.05 1.44
C SER A 22 -11.10 7.19 0.13
N GLY A 23 -10.15 8.12 0.12
CA GLY A 23 -9.33 8.35 -1.05
C GLY A 23 -8.65 7.04 -1.45
N ASN A 24 -8.20 6.94 -2.71
CA ASN A 24 -7.42 5.76 -3.10
C ASN A 24 -6.15 5.61 -2.24
N GLU A 25 -5.63 6.71 -1.68
CA GLU A 25 -4.57 6.77 -0.67
C GLU A 25 -4.96 6.06 0.63
N ASP A 26 -6.08 6.45 1.25
CA ASP A 26 -6.60 5.82 2.48
C ASP A 26 -6.86 4.32 2.29
N LYS A 27 -7.40 3.94 1.13
CA LYS A 27 -7.64 2.54 0.78
C LYS A 27 -6.32 1.77 0.68
N PHE A 28 -5.30 2.37 0.08
CA PHE A 28 -4.00 1.73 -0.02
C PHE A 28 -3.35 1.55 1.35
N VAL A 29 -3.39 2.56 2.21
CA VAL A 29 -2.96 2.44 3.62
C VAL A 29 -3.74 1.34 4.34
N ALA A 30 -5.05 1.25 4.14
CA ALA A 30 -5.88 0.19 4.73
C ALA A 30 -5.51 -1.21 4.20
N GLU A 31 -5.18 -1.34 2.91
CA GLU A 31 -4.70 -2.59 2.31
C GLU A 31 -3.35 -3.03 2.93
N LEU A 32 -2.41 -2.11 3.13
CA LEU A 32 -1.14 -2.40 3.79
C LEU A 32 -1.33 -2.82 5.25
N LYS A 33 -2.25 -2.16 5.98
CA LYS A 33 -2.64 -2.57 7.34
C LYS A 33 -3.28 -3.94 7.36
N ALA A 34 -4.17 -4.23 6.42
CA ALA A 34 -4.82 -5.55 6.28
C ALA A 34 -3.82 -6.64 5.90
N ALA A 35 -2.78 -6.28 5.14
CA ALA A 35 -1.63 -7.15 4.91
C ALA A 35 -0.77 -7.31 6.18
N GLY A 36 -0.98 -6.57 7.26
CA GLY A 36 -0.26 -6.76 8.53
C GLY A 36 1.03 -5.94 8.64
N PHE A 37 1.23 -4.94 7.78
CA PHE A 37 2.25 -3.92 8.02
C PHE A 37 1.81 -2.97 9.13
N THR A 38 2.75 -2.55 9.98
CA THR A 38 2.48 -1.73 11.17
C THR A 38 3.20 -0.37 11.13
N GLY A 39 4.40 -0.30 10.56
CA GLY A 39 5.19 0.93 10.41
C GLY A 39 4.82 1.77 9.19
N ILE A 40 3.52 2.03 8.96
CA ILE A 40 3.05 2.69 7.73
C ILE A 40 3.12 4.22 7.85
N GLY A 41 3.79 4.86 6.89
CA GLY A 41 3.93 6.31 6.74
C GLY A 41 2.76 6.98 6.02
N GLU A 42 2.94 8.26 5.69
CA GLU A 42 1.95 9.03 4.93
C GLU A 42 2.00 8.66 3.43
N PRO A 43 0.85 8.52 2.75
CA PRO A 43 0.82 8.29 1.32
C PRO A 43 1.21 9.53 0.52
N SER A 44 1.95 9.33 -0.57
CA SER A 44 2.19 10.31 -1.64
C SER A 44 1.48 9.87 -2.93
N THR A 45 1.24 10.81 -3.84
CA THR A 45 0.67 10.52 -5.16
C THR A 45 1.47 11.18 -6.27
N GLU A 46 2.08 10.38 -7.14
CA GLU A 46 2.62 10.80 -8.40
C GLU A 46 1.58 10.76 -9.53
N LYS A 47 1.70 11.69 -10.50
CA LYS A 47 0.74 11.82 -11.61
C LYS A 47 1.47 11.84 -12.95
N SER A 48 1.31 10.78 -13.74
CA SER A 48 1.78 10.77 -15.13
C SER A 48 0.63 11.11 -16.09
N LYS A 49 0.89 11.99 -17.06
CA LYS A 49 -0.07 12.34 -18.11
C LYS A 49 0.43 11.80 -19.44
N LYS A 50 -0.36 10.93 -20.07
CA LYS A 50 -0.09 10.40 -21.42
C LYS A 50 -1.16 10.90 -22.39
N SER A 51 -0.79 11.19 -23.62
CA SER A 51 -1.76 11.52 -24.67
C SER A 51 -1.43 10.74 -25.93
N LYS A 52 -2.45 10.12 -26.53
CA LYS A 52 -2.33 9.33 -27.75
C LYS A 52 -3.29 9.85 -28.79
N LYS A 53 -2.79 10.12 -30.00
CA LYS A 53 -3.62 10.48 -31.15
C LYS A 53 -4.08 9.21 -31.87
N ILE A 54 -5.38 9.07 -32.06
CA ILE A 54 -6.02 7.96 -32.76
C ILE A 54 -6.89 8.56 -33.89
N GLY A 55 -6.38 8.51 -35.12
CA GLY A 55 -6.99 9.21 -36.25
C GLY A 55 -7.06 10.72 -36.01
N LYS A 56 -8.26 11.30 -36.11
CA LYS A 56 -8.51 12.73 -35.80
C LYS A 56 -8.77 13.01 -34.31
N ARG A 57 -8.82 11.99 -33.45
CA ARG A 57 -9.12 12.13 -32.01
C ARG A 57 -7.83 12.11 -31.19
N THR A 58 -7.78 12.90 -30.13
CA THR A 58 -6.73 12.84 -29.12
C THR A 58 -7.32 12.26 -27.84
N VAL A 59 -6.78 11.13 -27.38
CA VAL A 59 -7.13 10.52 -26.10
C VAL A 59 -6.09 10.97 -25.08
N LYS A 60 -6.54 11.57 -23.97
CA LYS A 60 -5.69 11.92 -22.83
C LYS A 60 -5.98 10.91 -21.72
N SER A 61 -4.94 10.27 -21.20
CA SER A 61 -5.02 9.46 -19.99
C SER A 61 -4.12 10.07 -18.91
N SER A 62 -4.55 9.96 -17.66
CA SER A 62 -3.72 10.26 -16.51
C SER A 62 -3.64 9.00 -15.66
N GLU A 63 -2.44 8.54 -15.41
CA GLU A 63 -2.16 7.46 -14.47
C GLU A 63 -1.68 8.11 -13.18
N LYS A 64 -2.18 7.60 -12.05
CA LYS A 64 -1.76 8.06 -10.73
C LYS A 64 -1.14 6.88 -10.02
N THR A 65 0.12 7.02 -9.63
CA THR A 65 0.79 6.08 -8.74
C THR A 65 0.66 6.63 -7.33
N ILE A 66 0.29 5.77 -6.40
CA ILE A 66 0.22 6.09 -4.98
C ILE A 66 1.36 5.33 -4.33
N GLU A 67 2.24 6.03 -3.65
CA GLU A 67 3.33 5.43 -2.88
C GLU A 67 3.07 5.57 -1.38
N VAL A 68 3.52 4.59 -0.62
CA VAL A 68 3.47 4.59 0.84
C VAL A 68 4.75 3.96 1.35
N THR A 69 5.52 4.73 2.13
CA THR A 69 6.66 4.18 2.86
C THR A 69 6.19 3.33 4.04
N VAL A 70 6.76 2.15 4.20
CA VAL A 70 6.51 1.22 5.29
C VAL A 70 7.84 0.82 5.93
N ARG A 71 8.00 1.11 7.22
CA ARG A 71 9.16 0.65 7.98
C ARG A 71 9.01 -0.83 8.34
N VAL A 72 9.94 -1.63 7.85
CA VAL A 72 10.01 -3.08 8.09
C VAL A 72 11.40 -3.41 8.61
N LYS A 73 11.49 -3.95 9.83
CA LYS A 73 12.77 -4.38 10.43
C LYS A 73 13.85 -3.30 10.35
N GLY A 74 13.49 -2.03 10.59
CA GLY A 74 14.40 -0.90 10.58
C GLY A 74 14.68 -0.26 9.21
N CYS A 75 14.41 -0.94 8.09
CA CYS A 75 14.51 -0.35 6.75
C CYS A 75 13.17 0.27 6.32
N ASP A 76 13.24 1.33 5.54
CA ASP A 76 12.07 1.95 4.92
C ASP A 76 11.86 1.33 3.54
N LEU A 77 10.63 0.88 3.27
CA LEU A 77 10.24 0.26 2.02
C LEU A 77 9.14 1.08 1.40
N GLU A 78 9.34 1.56 0.19
CA GLU A 78 8.27 2.21 -0.56
C GLU A 78 7.46 1.16 -1.30
N PHE A 79 6.16 1.16 -1.02
CA PHE A 79 5.20 0.36 -1.78
C PHE A 79 4.40 1.28 -2.69
N ALA A 80 4.29 0.90 -3.96
CA ALA A 80 3.55 1.64 -4.94
C ALA A 80 2.31 0.88 -5.42
N LYS A 81 1.31 1.65 -5.86
CA LYS A 81 0.06 1.15 -6.42
C LYS A 81 -0.52 2.10 -7.45
N THR A 82 -0.96 1.57 -8.59
CA THR A 82 -1.77 2.34 -9.53
C THR A 82 -3.17 2.59 -8.99
N SER A 83 -3.55 3.86 -8.92
CA SER A 83 -4.83 4.33 -8.38
C SER A 83 -6.02 3.67 -9.09
N GLY A 84 -6.89 3.00 -8.32
CA GLY A 84 -8.07 2.30 -8.84
C GLY A 84 -7.81 0.90 -9.40
N GLN A 85 -6.57 0.41 -9.38
CA GLN A 85 -6.25 -0.99 -9.69
C GLN A 85 -6.16 -1.83 -8.41
N SER A 86 -6.17 -3.15 -8.56
CA SER A 86 -5.94 -4.10 -7.46
C SER A 86 -4.46 -4.45 -7.36
N GLY A 87 -3.98 -4.74 -6.15
CA GLY A 87 -2.58 -5.08 -5.90
C GLY A 87 -1.70 -3.85 -5.71
N TYR A 88 -0.50 -4.11 -5.19
CA TYR A 88 0.58 -3.15 -4.96
C TYR A 88 1.91 -3.92 -5.08
N TRP A 89 3.00 -3.20 -5.23
CA TRP A 89 4.34 -3.78 -5.33
C TRP A 89 5.33 -3.02 -4.45
N LEU A 90 6.44 -3.68 -4.12
CA LEU A 90 7.61 -2.99 -3.60
C LEU A 90 8.25 -2.18 -4.74
N ASP A 91 8.29 -0.86 -4.58
CA ASP A 91 8.84 0.08 -5.57
C ASP A 91 10.30 0.36 -5.26
N GLU A 92 10.59 0.81 -4.03
CA GLU A 92 11.94 1.17 -3.61
C GLU A 92 12.28 0.65 -2.20
N LEU A 93 13.57 0.41 -1.96
CA LEU A 93 14.13 0.22 -0.62
C LEU A 93 14.92 1.48 -0.27
N HIS A 94 14.63 2.08 0.87
CA HIS A 94 15.39 3.21 1.38
C HIS A 94 16.30 2.76 2.53
N VAL A 95 17.60 2.91 2.31
CA VAL A 95 18.65 2.66 3.31
C VAL A 95 19.10 4.02 3.85
N ASN A 96 18.77 4.29 5.12
CA ASN A 96 19.08 5.57 5.78
C ASN A 96 18.57 6.80 5.01
N GLY A 97 17.38 6.70 4.42
CA GLY A 97 16.75 7.79 3.65
C GLY A 97 17.37 8.04 2.28
N GLN A 98 18.10 7.06 1.74
CA GLN A 98 18.61 7.06 0.37
C GLN A 98 18.12 5.81 -0.35
N GLU A 99 17.79 5.95 -1.62
CA GLU A 99 17.54 4.83 -2.54
C GLU A 99 18.89 4.31 -3.05
N PRO A 100 19.38 3.13 -2.59
CA PRO A 100 20.63 2.58 -3.09
C PRO A 100 20.39 1.86 -4.42
N ASP A 101 21.41 1.82 -5.26
CA ASP A 101 21.36 0.96 -6.45
C ASP A 101 21.24 -0.51 -6.01
N TRP A 102 20.22 -1.21 -6.51
CA TRP A 102 19.98 -2.62 -6.23
C TRP A 102 20.03 -3.42 -7.54
N PRO A 103 21.22 -3.96 -7.91
CA PRO A 103 21.35 -4.78 -9.10
C PRO A 103 20.43 -6.00 -9.07
N GLY A 104 19.60 -6.15 -10.09
CA GLY A 104 18.64 -7.25 -10.19
C GLY A 104 17.46 -7.12 -9.23
N TYR A 105 17.04 -5.89 -8.93
CA TYR A 105 15.90 -5.59 -8.08
C TYR A 105 14.67 -6.44 -8.46
N PRO A 106 14.12 -7.22 -7.51
CA PRO A 106 12.95 -8.03 -7.78
C PRO A 106 11.68 -7.17 -7.76
N GLU A 107 11.09 -6.98 -8.94
CA GLU A 107 9.85 -6.22 -9.09
C GLU A 107 8.61 -6.98 -8.60
N ASN A 108 7.54 -6.24 -8.29
CA ASN A 108 6.19 -6.79 -8.09
C ASN A 108 6.03 -7.76 -6.92
N LEU A 109 6.72 -7.50 -5.81
CA LEU A 109 6.66 -8.36 -4.62
C LEU A 109 5.45 -8.08 -3.72
N ASN A 110 4.80 -9.15 -3.26
CA ASN A 110 3.83 -9.12 -2.17
C ASN A 110 4.52 -9.14 -0.79
N ARG A 111 3.75 -8.97 0.29
CA ARG A 111 4.30 -8.92 1.66
C ARG A 111 5.20 -10.10 2.00
N GLU A 112 4.73 -11.33 1.83
CA GLU A 112 5.47 -12.52 2.20
C GLU A 112 6.80 -12.59 1.43
N GLN A 113 6.77 -12.21 0.16
CA GLN A 113 7.95 -12.14 -0.69
C GLN A 113 8.91 -11.04 -0.25
N VAL A 114 8.42 -9.87 0.14
CA VAL A 114 9.27 -8.79 0.69
C VAL A 114 9.95 -9.24 1.99
N VAL A 115 9.19 -9.84 2.92
CA VAL A 115 9.75 -10.34 4.18
C VAL A 115 10.79 -11.43 3.91
N ALA A 116 10.50 -12.36 3.00
CA ALA A 116 11.44 -13.40 2.59
C ALA A 116 12.67 -12.83 1.87
N LEU A 117 12.50 -11.79 1.04
CA LEU A 117 13.58 -11.10 0.37
C LEU A 117 14.54 -10.48 1.39
N MET A 118 14.00 -9.78 2.38
CA MET A 118 14.79 -9.13 3.42
C MET A 118 15.52 -10.14 4.32
N ALA A 119 14.89 -11.26 4.66
CA ALA A 119 15.48 -12.28 5.54
C ALA A 119 16.37 -13.30 4.82
N GLY A 120 16.22 -13.43 3.50
CA GLY A 120 16.90 -14.45 2.70
C GLY A 120 18.30 -14.04 2.22
N ASN A 121 18.99 -14.98 1.57
CA ASN A 121 20.36 -14.82 1.07
C ASN A 121 20.46 -14.16 -0.32
N SER A 122 19.39 -13.51 -0.81
CA SER A 122 19.47 -12.75 -2.07
C SER A 122 20.47 -11.59 -1.95
N ALA A 123 21.07 -11.20 -3.08
CA ALA A 123 21.92 -10.02 -3.13
C ALA A 123 21.16 -8.81 -2.57
N LYS A 124 21.79 -8.10 -1.64
CA LYS A 124 21.26 -6.89 -0.99
C LYS A 124 22.06 -5.69 -1.49
N PRO A 125 21.42 -4.51 -1.60
CA PRO A 125 22.15 -3.32 -1.96
C PRO A 125 23.09 -2.91 -0.82
N ASP A 126 24.05 -2.05 -1.16
CA ASP A 126 25.00 -1.53 -0.20
C ASP A 126 24.28 -0.81 0.95
N GLY A 127 24.79 -1.02 2.17
CA GLY A 127 24.22 -0.43 3.39
C GLY A 127 22.96 -1.12 3.92
N PHE A 128 22.40 -2.13 3.26
CA PHE A 128 21.21 -2.86 3.76
C PHE A 128 21.35 -3.31 5.22
N THR A 129 22.50 -3.86 5.60
CA THR A 129 22.77 -4.33 6.97
C THR A 129 22.82 -3.21 8.01
N SER A 130 22.95 -1.94 7.59
CA SER A 130 22.91 -0.79 8.49
C SER A 130 21.47 -0.42 8.90
N CYS A 131 20.47 -0.68 8.06
CA CYS A 131 19.06 -0.48 8.40
C CYS A 131 18.37 -1.76 8.86
N TYR A 132 18.77 -2.93 8.34
CA TYR A 132 18.06 -4.17 8.61
C TYR A 132 18.37 -4.74 9.99
N LYS A 133 17.35 -4.76 10.83
CA LYS A 133 17.39 -5.22 12.20
C LYS A 133 16.30 -6.28 12.41
N PRO A 134 16.62 -7.58 12.24
CA PRO A 134 15.62 -8.66 12.21
C PRO A 134 14.79 -8.77 13.49
N ASN A 135 15.32 -8.27 14.60
CA ASN A 135 14.68 -8.29 15.92
C ASN A 135 13.80 -7.06 16.21
N GLU A 136 13.78 -6.05 15.34
CA GLU A 136 12.87 -4.91 15.48
C GLU A 136 11.46 -5.26 14.95
N SER A 137 10.44 -4.53 15.41
CA SER A 137 9.04 -4.74 15.01
C SER A 137 8.71 -3.86 13.81
#